data_AF-A0A920MET1-F1
#
_entry.id   AF-A0A920MET1-F1
#
_cell.length_a   1.000
_cell.length_b   1.000
_cell.length_c   1.000
_cell.angle_alpha   90.00
_cell.angle_beta   90.00
_cell.angle_gamma   90.00
#
_symmetry.space_group_name_H-M   'P 1'
#
loop_
_entity.id
_entity.type
_entity.pdbx_description
1 polymer ?
#
loop_
_entity_poly.entity_id
_entity_poly.type
_entity_poly.pdbx_seq_one_letter_code
_entity_poly.pdbx_strand_id
1 'polypeptide(L)'
;MTEVPFYWKNGVKINLTTNRDSQAFGIAVKNNGDVYVGGYFMNNHHYVIPCFWKNGSRTSLSVPSGGDGEVYDIALLNGNVRYFAGYTMKPDNFAGYTPKAHIGVIQEGQIFH
;
A
#
# COMPACT_ATOMS: atom_id res chain seq x y z
N MET A 1 13.20 -1.89 -16.60
CA MET A 1 12.05 -2.81 -16.49
C MET A 1 11.13 -2.20 -15.45
N THR A 2 9.89 -1.86 -15.79
CA THR A 2 8.93 -1.46 -14.77
C THR A 2 8.48 -2.72 -14.03
N GLU A 3 8.74 -2.78 -12.73
CA GLU A 3 8.20 -3.87 -11.90
C GLU A 3 6.69 -3.65 -11.72
N VAL A 4 5.91 -4.61 -12.21
CA VAL A 4 4.45 -4.61 -12.08
C VAL A 4 4.07 -5.72 -11.10
N PRO A 5 3.68 -5.39 -9.87
CA PRO A 5 3.22 -6.38 -8.92
C PRO A 5 1.87 -6.96 -9.39
N PHE A 6 1.70 -8.25 -9.15
CA PHE A 6 0.50 -8.99 -9.54
C PHE A 6 0.18 -10.06 -8.50
N TYR A 7 -1.04 -10.57 -8.54
CA TYR A 7 -1.44 -11.75 -7.79
C TYR A 7 -2.27 -12.68 -8.67
N TRP A 8 -2.39 -13.93 -8.25
CA TRP A 8 -3.26 -14.92 -8.91
C TRP A 8 -4.52 -15.13 -8.09
N LYS A 9 -5.67 -15.14 -8.75
CA LYS A 9 -6.96 -15.48 -8.15
C LYS A 9 -7.66 -16.47 -9.06
N ASN A 10 -7.93 -17.68 -8.56
CA ASN A 10 -8.63 -18.74 -9.28
C ASN A 10 -8.04 -19.01 -10.68
N GLY A 11 -6.71 -19.06 -10.79
CA GLY A 11 -6.00 -19.30 -12.06
C GLY A 11 -5.90 -18.10 -13.00
N VAL A 12 -6.45 -16.93 -12.62
CA VAL A 12 -6.37 -15.70 -13.41
C VAL A 12 -5.32 -14.76 -12.79
N LYS A 13 -4.38 -14.28 -13.61
CA LYS A 13 -3.40 -13.26 -13.22
C LYS A 13 -4.06 -11.88 -13.19
N ILE A 14 -3.90 -11.18 -12.07
CA ILE A 14 -4.42 -9.82 -11.87
C ILE A 14 -3.24 -8.88 -11.60
N ASN A 15 -3.01 -7.94 -12.52
CA ASN A 15 -2.01 -6.89 -12.34
C ASN A 15 -2.55 -5.81 -11.40
N LEU A 16 -1.71 -5.29 -10.50
CA LEU A 16 -2.09 -4.26 -9.53
C LEU A 16 -1.90 -2.85 -10.07
N THR A 17 -0.94 -2.67 -10.97
CA THR A 17 -0.65 -1.39 -11.61
C THR A 17 -0.41 -1.62 -13.10
N THR A 18 -0.68 -0.59 -13.88
CA THR A 18 -0.30 -0.54 -15.29
C THR A 18 0.56 0.70 -15.48
N ASN A 19 1.77 0.50 -16.01
CA ASN A 19 2.68 1.55 -16.48
C ASN A 19 3.38 2.41 -15.42
N ARG A 20 3.62 1.91 -14.20
CA ARG A 20 4.42 2.61 -13.18
C ARG A 20 5.18 1.63 -12.30
N ASP A 21 6.33 2.09 -11.81
CA ASP A 21 7.07 1.37 -10.77
C ASP A 21 6.25 1.31 -9.49
N SER A 22 6.13 0.09 -8.96
CA SER A 22 5.36 -0.21 -7.77
C SER A 22 5.81 -1.55 -7.21
N GLN A 23 5.64 -1.73 -5.91
CA GLN A 23 5.91 -3.00 -5.25
C GLN A 23 4.77 -3.35 -4.31
N ALA A 24 4.60 -4.65 -4.06
CA ALA A 24 3.63 -5.20 -3.14
C ALA A 24 4.38 -6.04 -2.09
N PHE A 25 3.99 -5.90 -0.82
CA PHE A 25 4.68 -6.50 0.32
C PHE A 25 3.79 -7.43 1.15
N GLY A 26 2.49 -7.12 1.25
CA GLY A 26 1.54 -7.91 2.04
C GLY A 26 0.24 -8.18 1.29
N ILE A 27 -0.39 -9.33 1.54
CA ILE A 27 -1.68 -9.72 0.94
C ILE A 27 -2.60 -10.33 1.99
N ALA A 28 -3.87 -9.94 1.97
CA ALA A 28 -4.93 -10.47 2.82
C ALA A 28 -6.17 -10.78 1.99
N VAL A 29 -6.85 -11.89 2.31
CA VAL A 29 -8.07 -12.31 1.61
C VAL A 29 -9.20 -12.44 2.63
N LYS A 30 -10.24 -11.61 2.48
CA LYS A 30 -11.44 -11.68 3.32
C LYS A 30 -12.25 -12.94 3.00
N ASN A 31 -13.09 -13.37 3.95
CA ASN A 31 -13.99 -14.51 3.78
C ASN A 31 -14.99 -14.34 2.60
N ASN A 32 -15.32 -13.10 2.23
CA ASN A 32 -16.17 -12.80 1.07
C ASN A 32 -15.41 -12.86 -0.27
N GLY A 33 -14.11 -13.20 -0.26
CA GLY A 33 -13.27 -13.31 -1.44
C GLY A 33 -12.63 -11.99 -1.88
N ASP A 34 -12.79 -10.89 -1.16
CA ASP A 34 -12.08 -9.64 -1.44
C ASP A 34 -10.58 -9.80 -1.13
N VAL A 35 -9.75 -9.42 -2.10
CA VAL A 35 -8.28 -9.45 -1.96
C VAL A 35 -7.77 -8.04 -1.71
N TYR A 36 -6.99 -7.88 -0.66
CA TYR A 36 -6.30 -6.65 -0.29
C TYR A 36 -4.80 -6.87 -0.40
N VAL A 37 -4.11 -5.96 -1.07
CA VAL A 37 -2.64 -5.98 -1.21
C VAL A 37 -2.08 -4.66 -0.74
N GLY A 38 -1.00 -4.68 0.04
CA GLY A 38 -0.31 -3.48 0.53
C GLY A 38 1.03 -3.30 -0.17
N GLY A 39 1.42 -2.05 -0.41
CA GLY A 39 2.72 -1.71 -0.95
C GLY A 39 2.85 -0.22 -1.23
N TYR A 40 3.49 0.12 -2.35
CA TYR A 40 3.64 1.50 -2.82
C TYR A 40 3.50 1.61 -4.33
N PHE A 41 3.27 2.83 -4.81
CA PHE A 41 3.46 3.19 -6.21
C PHE A 41 4.27 4.48 -6.33
N MET A 42 5.07 4.60 -7.40
CA MET A 42 5.79 5.83 -7.69
C MET A 42 4.96 6.77 -8.58
N ASN A 43 4.83 8.03 -8.15
CA ASN A 43 4.15 9.05 -8.94
C ASN A 43 5.10 9.67 -10.01
N ASN A 44 4.58 10.60 -10.84
CA ASN A 44 5.37 11.26 -11.90
C ASN A 44 6.58 12.05 -11.40
N HIS A 45 6.61 12.37 -10.11
CA HIS A 45 7.68 13.13 -9.47
C HIS A 45 8.61 12.22 -8.66
N HIS A 46 8.55 10.89 -8.88
CA HIS A 46 9.38 9.88 -8.24
C HIS A 46 9.18 9.75 -6.72
N TYR A 47 8.08 10.27 -6.17
CA TYR A 47 7.71 10.02 -4.78
C TYR A 47 7.14 8.62 -4.62
N VAL A 48 7.54 7.96 -3.54
CA VAL A 48 7.05 6.64 -3.12
C VAL A 48 5.77 6.86 -2.33
N ILE A 49 4.62 6.61 -2.96
CA ILE A 49 3.32 6.83 -2.35
C ILE A 49 2.78 5.51 -1.79
N PRO A 50 2.52 5.42 -0.48
CA PRO A 50 1.96 4.22 0.11
C PRO A 50 0.57 4.00 -0.46
N CYS A 51 0.24 2.77 -0.79
CA CYS A 51 -1.07 2.43 -1.30
C CYS A 51 -1.47 1.01 -0.93
N PHE A 52 -2.75 0.74 -1.11
CA PHE A 52 -3.27 -0.61 -1.12
C PHE A 52 -4.08 -0.85 -2.39
N TRP A 53 -4.27 -2.11 -2.75
CA TRP A 53 -5.13 -2.53 -3.83
C TRP A 53 -6.26 -3.39 -3.29
N LYS A 54 -7.51 -3.05 -3.62
CA LYS A 54 -8.67 -3.92 -3.40
C LYS A 54 -9.07 -4.53 -4.74
N ASN A 55 -8.99 -5.85 -4.89
CA ASN A 55 -9.34 -6.57 -6.11
C ASN A 55 -8.65 -6.00 -7.39
N GLY A 56 -7.40 -5.52 -7.26
CA GLY A 56 -6.64 -4.91 -8.35
C GLY A 56 -6.83 -3.40 -8.52
N SER A 57 -7.82 -2.78 -7.87
CA SER A 57 -8.00 -1.32 -7.89
C SER A 57 -7.20 -0.65 -6.78
N ARG A 58 -6.32 0.30 -7.15
CA ARG A 58 -5.43 1.03 -6.23
C ARG A 58 -6.14 2.16 -5.48
N THR A 59 -5.87 2.27 -4.19
CA THR A 59 -6.18 3.43 -3.35
C THR A 59 -4.90 3.94 -2.70
N SER A 60 -4.57 5.21 -2.93
CA SER A 60 -3.40 5.86 -2.33
C SER A 60 -3.68 6.27 -0.88
N LEU A 61 -2.69 6.12 -0.02
CA LEU A 61 -2.72 6.62 1.35
C LEU A 61 -2.05 8.00 1.41
N SER A 62 -2.45 8.82 2.38
CA SER A 62 -1.86 10.13 2.60
C SER A 62 -0.47 10.01 3.23
N VAL A 63 0.43 10.89 2.80
CA VAL A 63 1.75 11.11 3.40
C VAL A 63 1.91 12.60 3.70
N PRO A 64 2.73 12.97 4.70
CA PRO A 64 3.12 14.37 4.88
C PRO A 64 3.68 14.97 3.59
N SER A 65 3.49 16.28 3.38
CA SER A 65 3.98 16.97 2.19
C SER A 65 5.50 16.80 2.02
N GLY A 66 5.91 16.42 0.80
CA GLY A 66 7.30 16.14 0.46
C GLY A 66 7.80 14.80 1.02
N GLY A 67 6.87 13.89 1.30
CA GLY A 67 7.20 12.64 1.96
C GLY A 67 6.92 11.36 1.20
N ASP A 68 7.66 10.33 1.60
CA ASP A 68 7.59 8.97 1.06
C ASP A 68 7.00 8.01 2.08
N GLY A 69 6.37 6.94 1.59
CA GLY A 69 5.86 5.89 2.44
C GLY A 69 5.46 4.59 1.76
N GLU A 70 5.39 3.53 2.56
CA GLU A 70 5.13 2.18 2.09
C GLU A 70 4.23 1.43 3.08
N VAL A 71 3.34 0.57 2.56
CA VAL A 71 2.58 -0.40 3.36
C VAL A 71 3.28 -1.74 3.31
N TYR A 72 3.89 -2.16 4.42
CA TYR A 72 4.65 -3.42 4.48
C TYR A 72 3.79 -4.65 4.69
N ASP A 73 2.73 -4.50 5.49
CA ASP A 73 1.91 -5.62 5.86
C ASP A 73 0.43 -5.24 5.88
N ILE A 74 -0.40 -6.22 5.54
CA ILE A 74 -1.84 -6.15 5.62
C ILE A 74 -2.33 -7.40 6.32
N ALA A 75 -3.08 -7.21 7.41
CA ALA A 75 -3.66 -8.28 8.20
C ALA A 75 -5.18 -8.11 8.35
N LEU A 76 -5.89 -9.21 8.59
CA LEU A 76 -7.30 -9.16 8.93
C LEU A 76 -7.47 -9.21 10.45
N LEU A 77 -8.30 -8.32 10.98
CA LEU A 77 -8.70 -8.36 12.38
C LEU A 77 -10.18 -7.98 12.52
N ASN A 78 -10.96 -8.83 13.19
CA ASN A 78 -12.38 -8.60 13.47
C ASN A 78 -13.21 -8.23 12.22
N GLY A 79 -12.91 -8.84 11.06
CA GLY A 79 -13.57 -8.55 9.78
C GLY A 79 -13.07 -7.30 9.04
N ASN A 80 -12.22 -6.49 9.68
CA ASN A 80 -11.58 -5.32 9.09
C ASN A 80 -10.18 -5.65 8.58
N VAL A 81 -9.75 -4.88 7.58
CA VAL A 81 -8.38 -4.95 7.09
C VAL A 81 -7.56 -3.93 7.86
N ARG A 82 -6.52 -4.37 8.56
CA ARG A 82 -5.49 -3.49 9.12
C ARG A 82 -4.31 -3.45 8.18
N TYR A 83 -3.68 -2.29 8.07
CA TYR A 83 -2.42 -2.16 7.36
C TYR A 83 -1.36 -1.53 8.27
N PHE A 84 -0.13 -1.97 8.10
CA PHE A 84 1.04 -1.47 8.79
C PHE A 84 1.92 -0.74 7.77
N ALA A 85 2.01 0.58 7.92
CA ALA A 85 2.89 1.42 7.12
C ALA A 85 4.16 1.71 7.93
N GLY A 86 5.33 1.34 7.40
CA GLY A 86 6.60 1.46 8.13
C GLY A 86 7.32 2.80 7.94
N TYR A 87 6.98 3.54 6.88
CA TYR A 87 7.55 4.85 6.59
C TYR A 87 6.44 5.81 6.16
N THR A 88 6.35 6.97 6.81
CA THR A 88 5.63 8.16 6.32
C THR A 88 6.52 9.35 6.68
N MET A 89 7.38 9.78 5.77
CA MET A 89 8.55 10.60 6.14
C MET A 89 8.61 11.87 5.35
N LYS A 90 8.91 13.01 5.96
CA LYS A 90 9.50 14.17 5.28
C LYS A 90 11.02 14.14 5.55
N PRO A 91 11.90 14.48 4.60
CA PRO A 91 13.33 14.59 4.87
C PRO A 91 13.60 15.63 5.98
N ASP A 92 14.32 15.24 7.03
CA ASP A 92 14.80 16.14 8.08
C ASP A 92 16.29 16.44 7.89
N ASN A 93 16.66 17.72 8.00
CA ASN A 93 18.01 18.22 7.71
C ASN A 93 19.12 17.68 8.66
N PHE A 94 18.75 17.00 9.76
CA PHE A 94 19.69 16.47 10.76
C PHE A 94 19.76 14.94 10.79
N ALA A 95 18.61 14.27 10.72
CA ALA A 95 18.51 12.81 10.87
C ALA A 95 18.25 12.07 9.54
N GLY A 96 18.11 12.80 8.42
CA GLY A 96 17.71 12.22 7.15
C GLY A 96 16.25 11.74 7.18
N TYR A 97 16.01 10.52 6.72
CA TYR A 97 14.70 9.88 6.69
C TYR A 97 14.37 9.27 8.07
N THR A 98 13.58 9.96 8.90
CA THR A 98 13.17 9.42 10.20
C THR A 98 11.98 8.45 10.06
N PRO A 99 12.11 7.15 10.43
CA PRO A 99 10.99 6.22 10.36
C PRO A 99 9.85 6.60 11.30
N LYS A 100 8.61 6.59 10.79
CA LYS A 100 7.39 6.68 11.59
C LYS A 100 6.47 5.52 11.23
N ALA A 101 6.33 4.59 12.18
CA ALA A 101 5.37 3.51 12.08
C ALA A 101 3.96 4.08 12.22
N HIS A 102 3.06 3.67 11.31
CA HIS A 102 1.65 4.02 11.34
C HIS A 102 0.81 2.75 11.16
N ILE A 103 -0.21 2.59 12.00
CA ILE A 103 -1.21 1.53 11.84
C ILE A 103 -2.52 2.19 11.43
N GLY A 104 -3.17 1.65 10.40
CA GLY A 104 -4.48 2.14 9.96
C GLY A 104 -5.46 1.00 9.73
N VAL A 105 -6.74 1.37 9.63
CA VAL A 105 -7.83 0.43 9.35
C VAL A 105 -8.48 0.80 8.02
N ILE A 106 -8.72 -0.19 7.18
CA ILE A 106 -9.50 -0.09 5.95
C ILE A 106 -10.85 -0.77 6.18
N GLN A 107 -11.92 0.02 6.10
CA GLN A 107 -13.31 -0.46 6.19
C GLN A 107 -14.06 0.02 4.95
N GLU A 108 -14.59 -0.92 4.16
CA GLU A 108 -15.32 -0.63 2.91
C GLU A 108 -14.59 0.29 1.90
N GLY A 109 -13.25 0.27 1.89
CA GLY A 109 -12.45 1.13 1.01
C GLY A 109 -12.23 2.55 1.53
N GLN A 110 -12.77 2.88 2.70
CA GLN A 110 -12.42 4.08 3.46
C GLN A 110 -11.26 3.78 4.41
N ILE A 111 -10.42 4.80 4.63
CA ILE A 111 -9.24 4.74 5.47
C ILE A 111 -9.56 5.44 6.80
N PHE A 112 -9.20 4.79 7.91
CA PHE A 112 -9.31 5.34 9.26
C PHE A 112 -7.92 5.31 9.91
N HIS A 113 -7.56 6.40 10.58
CA HIS A 113 -6.28 6.62 11.27
C HIS A 113 -6.52 6.75 12.77
#